data_AF-A0A0G0FKD1-F1
#
_entry.id   AF-A0A0G0FKD1-F1
#
_cell.length_a   1.000
_cell.length_b   1.000
_cell.length_c   1.000
_cell.angle_alpha   90.00
_cell.angle_beta   90.00
_cell.angle_gamma   90.00
#
_symmetry.space_group_name_H-M   'P 1'
#
loop_
_entity.id
_entity.type
_entity.pdbx_description
1 polymer ?
#
loop_
_entity_poly.entity_id
_entity_poly.type
_entity_poly.pdbx_seq_one_letter_code
_entity_poly.pdbx_strand_id
1 'polypeptide(L)'
;MKFTKTKITFLLLLLVNLIPVFCLAATATTGKYIPMEEIPGFGRPENFPDYLMAIYKFGLWAIGTSAMFMIMIGGYIYLTSAGNNSQTGKAKGIITDAIAGIILALVSYVLLWTINPELVQFKQLQGITSTSSSATTGTSNGSTGGTIAENYAKACPAGDTVANVADFSKAPNDPKIIVDSNCAKLIPSSVDGVSAKILQTIAQIESTCGVKKGESPAKCCGLMQLAPATASTLNGSPVTCAQLIADDALSIRLSAKYIKQSGYMNDSEKLFAGYNSGYGKSLTSEGKKPALYPSSDCPGSSAFECCKNPGELKETISYVWNATGLMSK
;
A
#
# COMPACT_ATOMS: atom_id res chain seq x y z
N MET A 1 -3.52 -40.36 24.65
CA MET A 1 -2.87 -40.99 23.48
C MET A 1 -1.39 -41.20 23.81
N LYS A 2 -0.95 -42.45 24.09
CA LYS A 2 0.45 -42.73 24.46
C LYS A 2 1.31 -42.69 23.19
N PHE A 3 2.12 -41.65 23.01
CA PHE A 3 3.10 -41.61 21.94
C PHE A 3 4.19 -42.64 22.25
N THR A 4 4.23 -43.73 21.49
CA THR A 4 5.27 -44.77 21.61
C THR A 4 6.60 -44.22 21.12
N LYS A 5 7.70 -44.60 21.80
CA LYS A 5 9.05 -44.07 21.55
C LYS A 5 9.43 -44.07 20.06
N THR A 6 9.01 -45.09 19.31
CA THR A 6 9.22 -45.23 17.86
C THR A 6 8.63 -44.08 17.03
N LYS A 7 7.46 -43.53 17.42
CA LYS A 7 6.82 -42.41 16.70
C LYS A 7 7.53 -41.08 16.98
N ILE A 8 8.09 -40.92 18.18
CA ILE A 8 8.86 -39.73 18.59
C ILE A 8 10.21 -39.73 17.87
N THR A 9 10.87 -40.90 17.79
CA THR A 9 12.13 -41.03 17.05
C THR A 9 11.95 -40.75 15.57
N PHE A 10 10.85 -41.22 14.95
CA PHE A 10 10.56 -40.95 13.55
C PHE A 10 10.26 -39.47 13.27
N LEU A 11 9.53 -38.79 14.18
CA LEU A 11 9.24 -37.36 14.09
C LEU A 11 10.52 -36.51 14.22
N LEU A 12 11.43 -36.88 15.13
CA LEU A 12 12.74 -36.24 15.31
C LEU A 12 13.65 -36.44 14.10
N LEU A 13 13.66 -37.63 13.50
CA LEU A 13 14.45 -37.93 12.30
C LEU A 13 13.97 -37.15 11.08
N LEU A 14 12.65 -36.92 10.98
CA LEU A 14 12.05 -36.11 9.93
C LEU A 14 12.33 -34.61 10.13
N LEU A 15 12.33 -34.12 11.37
CA LEU A 15 12.71 -32.74 11.73
C LEU A 15 14.20 -32.44 11.48
N VAL A 16 15.10 -33.38 11.79
CA VAL A 16 16.55 -33.20 11.60
C VAL A 16 16.95 -33.17 10.11
N ASN A 17 16.23 -33.87 9.24
CA ASN A 17 16.49 -33.88 7.80
C ASN A 17 15.90 -32.67 7.05
N LEU A 18 14.91 -31.97 7.62
CA LEU A 18 14.33 -30.77 6.99
C LEU A 18 15.19 -29.50 7.17
N ILE A 19 15.97 -29.42 8.25
CA ILE A 19 16.78 -28.25 8.62
C ILE A 19 17.88 -27.91 7.60
N PRO A 20 18.68 -28.88 7.06
CA PRO A 20 19.69 -28.56 6.06
C PRO A 20 19.13 -28.21 4.68
N VAL A 21 17.93 -28.69 4.34
CA VAL A 21 17.26 -28.37 3.06
C VAL A 21 16.75 -26.92 3.04
N PHE A 22 16.35 -26.39 4.19
CA PHE A 22 15.86 -25.01 4.32
C PHE A 22 16.98 -23.95 4.20
N CYS A 23 18.23 -24.34 4.48
CA CYS A 23 19.38 -23.42 4.46
C CYS A 23 19.94 -23.19 3.03
N LEU A 24 19.66 -24.09 2.08
CA LEU A 24 20.21 -24.03 0.71
C LEU A 24 19.30 -23.32 -0.31
N ALA A 25 18.05 -22.99 0.05
CA ALA A 25 17.08 -22.38 -0.87
C ALA A 25 17.03 -20.84 -0.82
N ALA A 26 17.88 -20.19 -0.02
CA ALA A 26 17.92 -18.74 0.12
C ALA A 26 18.73 -18.06 -1.01
N THR A 27 18.33 -18.29 -2.25
CA THR A 27 18.68 -17.40 -3.38
C THR A 27 17.40 -17.03 -4.09
N ALA A 28 16.81 -15.90 -3.70
CA ALA A 28 15.68 -15.31 -4.39
C ALA A 28 16.19 -14.69 -5.70
N THR A 29 16.13 -15.45 -6.79
CA THR A 29 16.13 -14.87 -8.14
C THR A 29 14.75 -14.24 -8.37
N THR A 30 14.72 -12.93 -8.55
CA THR A 30 13.54 -12.13 -8.95
C THR A 30 13.13 -12.46 -10.38
N GLY A 31 12.48 -13.62 -10.55
CA GLY A 31 11.80 -14.00 -11.78
C GLY A 31 10.34 -13.54 -11.74
N LYS A 32 9.91 -12.78 -12.75
CA LYS A 32 8.50 -12.46 -12.98
C LYS A 32 7.75 -13.77 -13.26
N TYR A 33 6.80 -14.14 -12.39
CA TYR A 33 6.02 -15.38 -12.50
C TYR A 33 4.56 -15.03 -12.75
N ILE A 34 4.04 -15.43 -13.91
CA ILE A 34 2.65 -15.21 -14.29
C ILE A 34 1.94 -16.57 -14.21
N PRO A 35 1.09 -16.82 -13.20
CA PRO A 35 0.36 -18.08 -13.10
C PRO A 35 -0.62 -18.23 -14.26
N MET A 36 -0.69 -19.43 -14.83
CA MET A 36 -1.60 -19.76 -15.95
C MET A 36 -3.07 -19.86 -15.50
N GLU A 37 -3.31 -20.09 -14.21
CA GLU A 37 -4.64 -20.21 -13.61
C GLU A 37 -4.78 -19.23 -12.44
N GLU A 38 -5.95 -18.61 -12.33
CA GLU A 38 -6.25 -17.67 -11.25
C GLU A 38 -6.65 -18.42 -9.97
N ILE A 39 -6.19 -17.95 -8.80
CA ILE A 39 -6.64 -18.50 -7.52
C ILE A 39 -7.95 -17.79 -7.14
N PRO A 40 -9.06 -18.53 -6.91
CA PRO A 40 -10.33 -17.95 -6.54
C PRO A 40 -10.22 -17.01 -5.33
N GLY A 41 -10.62 -15.74 -5.50
CA GLY A 41 -10.59 -14.72 -4.46
C GLY A 41 -9.26 -14.01 -4.24
N PHE A 42 -8.19 -14.37 -4.99
CA PHE A 42 -6.85 -13.77 -4.83
C PHE A 42 -6.25 -13.17 -6.11
N GLY A 43 -6.92 -13.30 -7.27
CA GLY A 43 -6.49 -12.70 -8.54
C GLY A 43 -5.22 -13.32 -9.14
N ARG A 44 -4.52 -12.55 -9.99
CA ARG A 44 -3.25 -12.95 -10.65
C ARG A 44 -2.05 -12.21 -10.05
N PRO A 45 -1.38 -12.78 -9.03
CA PRO A 45 -0.14 -12.20 -8.52
C PRO A 45 0.98 -12.28 -9.58
N GLU A 46 1.81 -11.23 -9.68
CA GLU A 46 2.87 -11.11 -10.70
C GLU A 46 4.25 -11.65 -10.24
N ASN A 47 4.34 -12.04 -8.96
CA ASN A 47 5.57 -12.54 -8.34
C ASN A 47 5.34 -13.91 -7.69
N PHE A 48 6.38 -14.74 -7.69
CA PHE A 48 6.34 -16.06 -7.05
C PHE A 48 6.04 -16.01 -5.53
N PRO A 49 6.61 -15.10 -4.73
CA PRO A 49 6.30 -15.00 -3.30
C PRO A 49 4.82 -14.65 -3.04
N ASP A 50 4.26 -13.74 -3.82
CA ASP A 50 2.85 -13.32 -3.70
C ASP A 50 1.90 -14.46 -4.08
N TYR A 51 2.25 -15.25 -5.11
CA TYR A 51 1.51 -16.45 -5.50
C TYR A 51 1.53 -17.52 -4.41
N LEU A 52 2.71 -17.80 -3.83
CA LEU A 52 2.85 -18.78 -2.75
C LEU A 52 2.03 -18.38 -1.51
N MET A 53 1.99 -17.08 -1.21
CA MET A 53 1.20 -16.55 -0.11
C MET A 53 -0.32 -16.65 -0.38
N ALA A 54 -0.75 -16.43 -1.63
CA ALA A 54 -2.15 -16.60 -2.02
C ALA A 54 -2.62 -18.05 -1.86
N ILE A 55 -1.79 -19.03 -2.26
CA ILE A 55 -2.05 -20.47 -2.06
C ILE A 55 -2.18 -20.80 -0.57
N TYR A 56 -1.25 -20.32 0.25
CA TYR A 56 -1.25 -20.59 1.68
C TYR A 56 -2.55 -20.12 2.36
N LYS A 57 -3.05 -18.93 2.00
CA LYS A 57 -4.27 -18.37 2.59
C LYS A 57 -5.54 -19.02 2.06
N PHE A 58 -5.57 -19.34 0.77
CA PHE A 58 -6.62 -20.19 0.21
C PHE A 58 -6.69 -21.53 0.96
N GLY A 59 -5.54 -22.13 1.25
CA GLY A 59 -5.43 -23.35 2.07
C GLY A 59 -6.00 -23.17 3.48
N LEU A 60 -5.67 -22.08 4.18
CA LEU A 60 -6.22 -21.80 5.52
C LEU A 60 -7.75 -21.63 5.51
N TRP A 61 -8.29 -20.95 4.49
CA TRP A 61 -9.73 -20.78 4.34
C TRP A 61 -10.44 -22.12 4.04
N ALA A 62 -9.83 -22.95 3.19
CA ALA A 62 -10.33 -24.29 2.87
C ALA A 62 -10.31 -25.22 4.10
N ILE A 63 -9.24 -25.18 4.90
CA ILE A 63 -9.13 -25.96 6.15
C ILE A 63 -10.22 -25.54 7.15
N GLY A 64 -10.43 -24.23 7.34
CA GLY A 64 -11.46 -23.72 8.25
C GLY A 64 -12.87 -24.16 7.83
N THR A 65 -13.19 -24.01 6.54
CA THR A 65 -14.50 -24.43 5.99
C THR A 65 -14.69 -25.95 6.10
N SER A 66 -13.68 -26.74 5.75
CA SER A 66 -13.74 -28.20 5.83
C SER A 66 -13.92 -28.69 7.28
N ALA A 67 -13.17 -28.11 8.23
CA ALA A 67 -13.27 -28.47 9.64
C ALA A 67 -14.65 -28.14 10.21
N MET A 68 -15.24 -27.01 9.82
CA MET A 68 -16.61 -26.65 10.20
C MET A 68 -17.62 -27.72 9.76
N PHE A 69 -17.56 -28.19 8.52
CA PHE A 69 -18.45 -29.26 8.04
C PHE A 69 -18.25 -30.57 8.79
N MET A 70 -17.01 -30.96 9.08
CA MET A 70 -16.73 -32.19 9.84
C MET A 70 -17.24 -32.10 11.28
N ILE A 71 -17.15 -30.94 11.92
CA ILE A 71 -17.71 -30.72 13.26
C ILE A 71 -19.25 -30.80 13.22
N MET A 72 -19.91 -30.25 12.20
CA MET A 72 -21.36 -30.35 12.03
C MET A 72 -21.81 -31.80 11.83
N ILE A 73 -21.10 -32.57 10.99
CA ILE A 73 -21.39 -33.99 10.77
C ILE A 73 -21.17 -34.78 12.07
N GLY A 74 -20.07 -34.55 12.77
CA GLY A 74 -19.78 -35.17 14.06
C GLY A 74 -20.84 -34.83 15.12
N GLY A 75 -21.28 -33.58 15.18
CA GLY A 75 -22.35 -33.10 16.07
C GLY A 75 -23.70 -33.74 15.74
N TYR A 76 -24.05 -33.86 14.47
CA TYR A 76 -25.28 -34.53 14.05
C TYR A 76 -25.28 -36.01 14.44
N ILE A 77 -24.18 -36.73 14.19
CA ILE A 77 -24.03 -38.14 14.59
C ILE A 77 -24.09 -38.27 16.12
N TYR A 78 -23.51 -37.32 16.86
CA TYR A 78 -23.57 -37.31 18.33
C TYR A 78 -25.02 -37.21 18.85
N LEU A 79 -25.80 -36.26 18.31
CA LEU A 79 -27.20 -36.04 18.73
C LEU A 79 -28.11 -37.20 18.33
N THR A 80 -27.88 -37.81 17.17
CA THR A 80 -28.67 -38.94 16.67
C THR A 80 -28.22 -40.30 17.22
N SER A 81 -27.17 -40.35 18.04
CA SER A 81 -26.62 -41.60 18.57
C SER A 81 -27.52 -42.34 19.57
N ALA A 82 -28.52 -41.68 20.16
CA ALA A 82 -29.52 -42.29 21.05
C ALA A 82 -28.93 -43.22 22.15
N GLY A 83 -27.73 -42.91 22.68
CA GLY A 83 -27.06 -43.71 23.71
C GLY A 83 -26.21 -44.89 23.21
N ASN A 84 -26.08 -45.08 21.89
CA ASN A 84 -25.17 -46.07 21.33
C ASN A 84 -23.70 -45.62 21.49
N ASN A 85 -22.97 -46.28 22.40
CA ASN A 85 -21.57 -46.00 22.71
C ASN A 85 -20.63 -46.04 21.49
N SER A 86 -20.90 -46.89 20.49
CA SER A 86 -20.10 -46.99 19.27
C SER A 86 -20.28 -45.74 18.37
N GLN A 87 -21.52 -45.34 18.14
CA GLN A 87 -21.85 -44.13 17.36
C GLN A 87 -21.36 -42.85 18.06
N THR A 88 -21.51 -42.80 19.39
CA THR A 88 -21.00 -41.69 20.22
C THR A 88 -19.48 -41.60 20.17
N GLY A 89 -18.77 -42.74 20.21
CA GLY A 89 -17.32 -42.79 20.06
C GLY A 89 -16.86 -42.30 18.68
N LYS A 90 -17.55 -42.72 17.63
CA LYS A 90 -17.27 -42.29 16.24
C LYS A 90 -17.49 -40.79 16.05
N ALA A 91 -18.58 -40.25 16.58
CA ALA A 91 -18.86 -38.81 16.56
C ALA A 91 -17.78 -37.99 17.26
N LYS A 92 -17.35 -38.42 18.46
CA LYS A 92 -16.25 -37.78 19.18
C LYS A 92 -14.94 -37.84 18.40
N GLY A 93 -14.64 -38.96 17.74
CA GLY A 93 -13.47 -39.10 16.88
C GLY A 93 -13.43 -38.08 15.74
N ILE A 94 -14.54 -37.94 15.01
CA ILE A 94 -14.67 -36.96 13.92
C ILE A 94 -14.45 -35.53 14.42
N ILE A 95 -15.02 -35.19 15.58
CA ILE A 95 -14.86 -33.86 16.19
C ILE A 95 -13.40 -33.65 16.63
N THR A 96 -12.77 -34.63 17.28
CA THR A 96 -11.38 -34.50 17.75
C THR A 96 -10.39 -34.40 16.60
N ASP A 97 -10.62 -35.12 15.50
CA ASP A 97 -9.76 -35.07 14.32
C ASP A 97 -9.88 -33.74 13.59
N ALA A 98 -11.10 -33.18 13.50
CA ALA A 98 -11.32 -31.83 12.97
C ALA A 98 -10.63 -30.75 13.82
N ILE A 99 -10.74 -30.85 15.15
CA ILE A 99 -10.06 -29.93 16.08
C ILE A 99 -8.54 -30.06 15.97
N ALA A 100 -8.01 -31.29 15.86
CA ALA A 100 -6.59 -31.52 15.67
C ALA A 100 -6.07 -30.88 14.37
N GLY A 101 -6.85 -30.93 13.29
CA GLY A 101 -6.53 -30.24 12.03
C GLY A 101 -6.46 -28.72 12.18
N ILE A 102 -7.40 -28.12 12.90
CA ILE A 102 -7.40 -26.67 13.19
C ILE A 102 -6.18 -26.29 14.04
N ILE A 103 -5.87 -27.07 15.08
CA ILE A 103 -4.70 -26.83 15.94
C ILE A 103 -3.42 -26.90 15.12
N LEU A 104 -3.29 -27.89 14.22
CA LEU A 104 -2.13 -28.03 13.35
C LEU A 104 -1.96 -26.83 12.41
N ALA A 105 -3.07 -26.32 11.84
CA ALA A 105 -3.05 -25.11 11.03
C ALA A 105 -2.62 -23.87 11.84
N LEU A 106 -3.07 -23.76 13.09
CA LEU A 106 -2.71 -22.66 13.99
C LEU A 106 -1.23 -22.72 14.42
N VAL A 107 -0.70 -23.92 14.68
CA VAL A 107 0.73 -24.13 14.94
C VAL A 107 1.56 -23.75 13.71
N SER A 108 1.12 -24.12 12.50
CA SER A 108 1.76 -23.70 11.26
C SER A 108 1.80 -22.17 11.13
N TYR A 109 0.68 -21.50 11.40
CA TYR A 109 0.60 -20.03 11.41
C TYR A 109 1.59 -19.39 12.38
N VAL A 110 1.66 -19.88 13.63
CA VAL A 110 2.56 -19.34 14.66
C VAL A 110 4.02 -19.57 14.28
N LEU A 111 4.36 -20.72 13.69
CA LEU A 111 5.70 -21.00 13.19
C LEU A 111 6.11 -20.04 12.07
N LEU A 112 5.24 -19.83 11.08
CA LEU A 112 5.51 -18.88 10.00
C LEU A 112 5.65 -17.45 10.55
N TRP A 113 4.80 -17.05 11.51
CA TRP A 113 4.86 -15.73 12.14
C TRP A 113 6.16 -15.51 12.92
N THR A 114 6.66 -16.55 13.59
CA THR A 114 7.92 -16.49 14.35
C THR A 114 9.14 -16.36 13.44
N ILE A 115 9.13 -17.01 12.28
CA ILE A 115 10.24 -16.96 11.31
C ILE A 115 10.23 -15.62 10.56
N ASN A 116 9.07 -15.21 10.04
CA ASN A 116 8.90 -13.93 9.39
C ASN A 116 7.43 -13.48 9.44
N PRO A 117 7.09 -12.43 10.21
CA PRO A 117 5.71 -11.96 10.34
C PRO A 117 5.12 -11.46 9.01
N GLU A 118 5.95 -11.04 8.05
CA GLU A 118 5.54 -10.59 6.71
C GLU A 118 4.94 -11.74 5.85
N LEU A 119 5.22 -13.01 6.19
CA LEU A 119 4.67 -14.18 5.49
C LEU A 119 3.22 -14.51 5.90
N VAL A 120 2.76 -13.89 6.98
CA VAL A 120 1.48 -14.21 7.61
C VAL A 120 0.58 -12.98 7.71
N GLN A 121 1.17 -11.82 7.95
CA GLN A 121 0.44 -10.56 7.97
C GLN A 121 0.14 -10.13 6.53
N PHE A 122 -1.14 -10.19 6.16
CA PHE A 122 -1.61 -9.30 5.11
C PHE A 122 -1.50 -7.87 5.64
N LYS A 123 -0.77 -7.02 4.90
CA LYS A 123 -1.30 -5.69 4.61
C LYS A 123 -2.68 -5.92 3.97
N GLN A 124 -3.71 -5.86 4.80
CA GLN A 124 -5.07 -5.72 4.31
C GLN A 124 -5.11 -4.41 3.55
N LEU A 125 -5.18 -4.47 2.22
CA LEU A 125 -5.94 -3.46 1.50
C LEU A 125 -7.39 -3.71 1.93
N GLN A 126 -7.79 -3.09 3.05
CA GLN A 126 -9.17 -3.12 3.47
C GLN A 126 -9.95 -2.39 2.39
N GLY A 127 -10.81 -3.14 1.70
CA GLY A 127 -11.95 -2.55 1.01
C GLY A 127 -12.67 -1.66 2.01
N ILE A 128 -12.59 -0.36 1.76
CA ILE A 128 -13.28 0.65 2.54
C ILE A 128 -14.77 0.39 2.34
N THR A 129 -15.44 0.02 3.43
CA THR A 129 -16.89 0.05 3.53
C THR A 129 -17.37 1.39 3.00
N SER A 130 -18.14 1.37 1.93
CA SER A 130 -18.84 2.52 1.38
C SER A 130 -19.57 3.25 2.51
N THR A 131 -18.95 4.29 3.04
CA THR A 131 -19.62 5.34 3.77
C THR A 131 -19.41 6.57 2.93
N SER A 132 -20.40 6.80 2.07
CA SER A 132 -20.70 8.11 1.53
C SER A 132 -20.55 9.15 2.64
N SER A 133 -19.47 9.92 2.58
CA SER A 133 -19.30 11.12 3.38
C SER A 133 -18.67 12.16 2.49
N SER A 134 -19.56 12.86 1.80
CA SER A 134 -19.35 14.26 1.44
C SER A 134 -18.78 14.99 2.64
N ALA A 135 -17.53 15.42 2.56
CA ALA A 135 -16.94 16.36 3.49
C ALA A 135 -16.47 17.58 2.69
N THR A 136 -17.35 18.56 2.62
CA THR A 136 -17.06 19.94 2.24
C THR A 136 -16.45 20.66 3.44
N THR A 137 -15.43 21.48 3.17
CA THR A 137 -14.88 22.62 3.96
C THR A 137 -14.21 22.36 5.32
N GLY A 138 -12.95 22.81 5.43
CA GLY A 138 -12.24 22.93 6.70
C GLY A 138 -10.76 23.31 6.58
N THR A 139 -10.51 24.53 6.10
CA THR A 139 -9.29 25.35 6.22
C THR A 139 -8.18 24.84 7.16
N SER A 140 -6.96 24.79 6.63
CA SER A 140 -5.83 25.30 7.38
C SER A 140 -4.87 26.04 6.44
N ASN A 141 -4.57 27.28 6.80
CA ASN A 141 -3.60 28.16 6.14
C ASN A 141 -2.23 27.48 6.05
N GLY A 142 -1.69 27.48 4.85
CA GLY A 142 -0.37 27.01 4.49
C GLY A 142 -0.03 27.61 3.14
N SER A 143 1.16 28.22 3.01
CA SER A 143 1.61 29.06 1.89
C SER A 143 1.63 28.33 0.54
N THR A 144 0.48 28.01 -0.01
CA THR A 144 0.32 27.38 -1.31
C THR A 144 -0.88 27.96 -2.00
N GLY A 145 -0.67 28.37 -3.25
CA GLY A 145 -1.60 29.20 -4.00
C GLY A 145 -2.99 28.58 -4.10
N GLY A 146 -4.00 29.46 -4.08
CA GLY A 146 -5.39 29.19 -4.44
C GLY A 146 -6.09 28.03 -3.73
N THR A 147 -7.40 27.92 -3.93
CA THR A 147 -8.12 26.68 -3.59
C THR A 147 -7.92 25.63 -4.68
N ILE A 148 -8.20 24.35 -4.38
CA ILE A 148 -8.16 23.27 -5.39
C ILE A 148 -8.98 23.64 -6.62
N ALA A 149 -10.20 24.19 -6.42
CA ALA A 149 -11.08 24.61 -7.50
C ALA A 149 -10.50 25.76 -8.34
N GLU A 150 -9.87 26.74 -7.70
CA GLU A 150 -9.24 27.87 -8.40
C GLU A 150 -8.06 27.41 -9.25
N ASN A 151 -7.14 26.62 -8.67
CA ASN A 151 -5.95 26.16 -9.39
C ASN A 151 -6.31 25.20 -10.51
N TYR A 152 -7.28 24.30 -10.26
CA TYR A 152 -7.83 23.44 -11.30
C TYR A 152 -8.40 24.26 -12.45
N ALA A 153 -9.21 25.30 -12.18
CA ALA A 153 -9.79 26.13 -13.23
C ALA A 153 -8.74 26.93 -14.03
N LYS A 154 -7.58 27.24 -13.43
CA LYS A 154 -6.47 27.89 -14.13
C LYS A 154 -5.70 26.90 -15.01
N ALA A 155 -5.47 25.68 -14.53
CA ALA A 155 -4.82 24.61 -15.29
C ALA A 155 -5.72 24.06 -16.42
N CYS A 156 -7.03 24.09 -16.19
CA CYS A 156 -8.07 23.55 -17.06
C CYS A 156 -9.17 24.60 -17.33
N PRO A 157 -8.87 25.68 -18.09
CA PRO A 157 -9.85 26.71 -18.40
C PRO A 157 -10.99 26.17 -19.27
N ALA A 158 -12.22 26.52 -18.94
CA ALA A 158 -13.39 26.14 -19.73
C ALA A 158 -13.40 26.95 -21.04
N GLY A 159 -13.18 26.29 -22.19
CA GLY A 159 -13.47 26.87 -23.50
C GLY A 159 -12.38 26.83 -24.56
N ASP A 160 -11.23 26.18 -24.36
CA ASP A 160 -10.23 26.05 -25.43
C ASP A 160 -10.32 24.68 -26.12
N THR A 161 -10.50 24.71 -27.44
CA THR A 161 -10.78 23.55 -28.30
C THR A 161 -9.51 22.84 -28.78
N VAL A 162 -8.38 23.04 -28.11
CA VAL A 162 -7.11 22.43 -28.48
C VAL A 162 -6.46 21.80 -27.25
N ALA A 163 -6.71 20.50 -27.12
CA ALA A 163 -6.32 19.59 -26.04
C ALA A 163 -7.11 19.80 -24.74
N ASN A 164 -7.94 18.81 -24.38
CA ASN A 164 -8.51 18.65 -23.03
C ASN A 164 -7.41 18.33 -22.00
N VAL A 165 -6.23 18.93 -22.13
CA VAL A 165 -5.01 18.65 -21.40
C VAL A 165 -4.67 19.85 -20.52
N ALA A 166 -4.22 19.60 -19.30
CA ALA A 166 -3.87 20.64 -18.33
C ALA A 166 -2.66 21.45 -18.82
N ASP A 167 -2.75 22.77 -18.69
CA ASP A 167 -1.67 23.71 -19.01
C ASP A 167 -1.15 24.38 -17.72
N PHE A 168 0.09 24.08 -17.35
CA PHE A 168 0.74 24.65 -16.16
C PHE A 168 1.67 25.83 -16.48
N SER A 169 1.78 26.25 -17.75
CA SER A 169 2.71 27.30 -18.21
C SER A 169 2.48 28.66 -17.54
N LYS A 170 1.27 28.89 -17.04
CA LYS A 170 0.88 30.13 -16.35
C LYS A 170 1.10 30.10 -14.84
N ALA A 171 1.36 28.93 -14.24
CA ALA A 171 1.61 28.79 -12.81
C ALA A 171 2.78 29.65 -12.28
N PRO A 172 3.91 29.84 -13.01
CA PRO A 172 5.00 30.72 -12.59
C PRO A 172 4.58 32.16 -12.26
N ASN A 173 3.58 32.66 -12.98
CA ASN A 173 3.08 34.03 -12.85
C ASN A 173 1.92 34.16 -11.86
N ASP A 174 1.54 33.08 -11.15
CA ASP A 174 0.45 33.14 -10.19
C ASP A 174 0.87 33.96 -8.95
N PRO A 175 0.22 35.10 -8.66
CA PRO A 175 0.57 35.94 -7.52
C PRO A 175 0.19 35.30 -6.18
N LYS A 176 -0.71 34.29 -6.17
CA LYS A 176 -1.09 33.59 -4.94
C LYS A 176 -0.05 32.56 -4.50
N ILE A 177 0.88 32.17 -5.39
CA ILE A 177 1.97 31.24 -5.04
C ILE A 177 3.12 32.05 -4.43
N ILE A 178 3.35 31.93 -3.13
CA ILE A 178 4.41 32.67 -2.43
C ILE A 178 5.40 31.67 -1.85
N VAL A 179 6.69 31.80 -2.17
CA VAL A 179 7.74 30.94 -1.61
C VAL A 179 7.90 31.23 -0.12
N ASP A 180 7.85 30.17 0.70
CA ASP A 180 8.14 30.27 2.12
C ASP A 180 9.65 30.05 2.35
N SER A 181 10.32 31.13 2.75
CA SER A 181 11.76 31.11 3.03
C SER A 181 12.18 30.14 4.15
N ASN A 182 11.25 29.68 5.00
CA ASN A 182 11.56 28.71 6.04
C ASN A 182 11.92 27.34 5.47
N CYS A 183 11.35 26.95 4.33
CA CYS A 183 11.71 25.70 3.67
C CYS A 183 13.20 25.65 3.31
N ALA A 184 13.79 26.78 2.89
CA ALA A 184 15.22 26.85 2.56
C ALA A 184 16.12 26.64 3.79
N LYS A 185 15.65 27.00 4.99
CA LYS A 185 16.37 26.75 6.25
C LYS A 185 16.31 25.28 6.65
N LEU A 186 15.16 24.63 6.45
CA LEU A 186 14.97 23.21 6.77
C LEU A 186 15.68 22.28 5.79
N ILE A 187 15.74 22.68 4.51
CA ILE A 187 16.31 21.87 3.43
C ILE A 187 17.34 22.72 2.68
N PRO A 188 18.56 22.89 3.23
CA PRO A 188 19.55 23.81 2.69
C PRO A 188 20.27 23.27 1.43
N SER A 189 20.23 21.96 1.20
CA SER A 189 20.98 21.29 0.13
C SER A 189 20.24 20.11 -0.45
N SER A 190 20.72 19.60 -1.58
CA SER A 190 20.22 18.37 -2.19
C SER A 190 20.36 17.16 -1.26
N VAL A 191 19.42 16.23 -1.32
CA VAL A 191 19.44 14.97 -0.56
C VAL A 191 19.24 13.82 -1.54
N ASP A 192 20.08 12.78 -1.46
CA ASP A 192 20.06 11.57 -2.32
C ASP A 192 20.07 11.83 -3.85
N GLY A 193 20.53 13.02 -4.26
CA GLY A 193 20.57 13.48 -5.65
C GLY A 193 19.35 14.31 -6.08
N VAL A 194 18.34 14.46 -5.22
CA VAL A 194 17.18 15.33 -5.45
C VAL A 194 17.53 16.75 -5.04
N SER A 195 17.25 17.74 -5.90
CA SER A 195 17.60 19.14 -5.64
C SER A 195 16.86 19.68 -4.41
N ALA A 196 17.51 20.60 -3.68
CA ALA A 196 16.90 21.27 -2.54
C ALA A 196 15.57 21.93 -2.93
N LYS A 197 15.51 22.53 -4.14
CA LYS A 197 14.33 23.22 -4.64
C LYS A 197 13.11 22.30 -4.78
N ILE A 198 13.28 21.07 -5.29
CA ILE A 198 12.19 20.09 -5.38
C ILE A 198 11.67 19.73 -3.98
N LEU A 199 12.60 19.43 -3.06
CA LEU A 199 12.25 19.02 -1.70
C LEU A 199 11.58 20.15 -0.91
N GLN A 200 12.05 21.39 -1.07
CA GLN A 200 11.46 22.60 -0.50
C GLN A 200 10.04 22.82 -1.04
N THR A 201 9.83 22.69 -2.35
CA THR A 201 8.51 22.79 -2.98
C THR A 201 7.54 21.78 -2.37
N ILE A 202 7.96 20.52 -2.22
CA ILE A 202 7.15 19.47 -1.59
C ILE A 202 6.87 19.82 -0.14
N ALA A 203 7.89 20.12 0.67
CA ALA A 203 7.70 20.45 2.08
C ALA A 203 6.74 21.64 2.28
N GLN A 204 6.79 22.63 1.38
CA GLN A 204 5.91 23.78 1.41
C GLN A 204 4.46 23.39 1.14
N ILE A 205 4.21 22.57 0.12
CA ILE A 205 2.86 22.12 -0.22
C ILE A 205 2.30 21.16 0.83
N GLU A 206 3.12 20.22 1.28
CA GLU A 206 2.68 19.12 2.14
C GLU A 206 2.43 19.55 3.58
N SER A 207 3.34 20.34 4.15
CA SER A 207 3.30 20.66 5.59
C SER A 207 3.46 22.14 5.88
N THR A 208 3.50 23.01 4.85
CA THR A 208 3.84 24.42 5.03
C THR A 208 5.20 24.55 5.74
N CYS A 209 6.22 23.91 5.17
CA CYS A 209 7.57 23.94 5.72
C CYS A 209 7.61 23.55 7.21
N GLY A 210 6.85 22.52 7.60
CA GLY A 210 6.87 21.96 8.95
C GLY A 210 5.87 22.56 9.94
N VAL A 211 5.02 23.53 9.54
CA VAL A 211 3.93 24.02 10.40
C VAL A 211 2.87 22.94 10.64
N LYS A 212 2.63 22.07 9.66
CA LYS A 212 1.62 20.99 9.72
C LYS A 212 2.23 19.62 9.45
N LYS A 213 3.02 19.12 10.40
CA LYS A 213 3.62 17.79 10.31
C LYS A 213 2.70 16.65 10.74
N GLY A 214 1.58 16.97 11.40
CA GLY A 214 0.64 15.98 11.92
C GLY A 214 0.04 15.07 10.84
N GLU A 215 -0.68 14.05 11.31
CA GLU A 215 -1.34 13.08 10.43
C GLU A 215 -2.44 13.76 9.59
N SER A 216 -2.34 13.64 8.27
CA SER A 216 -3.37 14.09 7.34
C SER A 216 -4.51 13.08 7.19
N PRO A 217 -5.65 13.44 6.56
CA PRO A 217 -6.74 12.51 6.28
C PRO A 217 -6.29 11.25 5.50
N ALA A 218 -5.27 11.39 4.65
CA ALA A 218 -4.66 10.29 3.89
C ALA A 218 -3.66 9.45 4.71
N LYS A 219 -3.55 9.68 6.03
CA LYS A 219 -2.61 9.01 6.95
C LYS A 219 -1.13 9.24 6.60
N CYS A 220 -0.83 10.36 5.96
CA CYS A 220 0.53 10.82 5.71
C CYS A 220 1.03 11.71 6.85
N CYS A 221 2.34 11.70 7.11
CA CYS A 221 2.93 12.36 8.27
C CYS A 221 4.31 12.97 7.99
N GLY A 222 4.70 13.92 8.84
CA GLY A 222 6.00 14.56 8.83
C GLY A 222 6.09 15.77 7.92
N LEU A 223 7.31 16.30 7.80
CA LEU A 223 7.62 17.46 6.96
C LEU A 223 7.21 17.26 5.49
N MET A 224 7.35 16.05 4.99
CA MET A 224 7.12 15.72 3.58
C MET A 224 5.81 14.93 3.35
N GLN A 225 4.96 14.79 4.37
CA GLN A 225 3.70 14.02 4.33
C GLN A 225 3.86 12.67 3.60
N LEU A 226 4.75 11.81 4.10
CA LEU A 226 4.85 10.44 3.61
C LEU A 226 3.90 9.52 4.37
N ALA A 227 3.26 8.59 3.66
CA ALA A 227 2.56 7.49 4.29
C ALA A 227 3.56 6.57 5.03
N PRO A 228 3.31 6.17 6.29
CA PRO A 228 4.16 5.24 7.04
C PRO A 228 4.47 3.94 6.28
N ALA A 229 3.50 3.44 5.50
CA ALA A 229 3.69 2.28 4.65
C ALA A 229 4.77 2.50 3.57
N THR A 230 4.70 3.63 2.86
CA THR A 230 5.69 4.04 1.85
C THR A 230 7.05 4.27 2.49
N ALA A 231 7.08 5.01 3.60
CA ALA A 231 8.29 5.29 4.37
C ALA A 231 8.98 3.99 4.84
N SER A 232 8.22 3.02 5.34
CA SER A 232 8.74 1.72 5.79
C SER A 232 9.36 0.93 4.64
N THR A 233 8.69 0.89 3.48
CA THR A 233 9.21 0.24 2.27
C THR A 233 10.52 0.87 1.80
N LEU A 234 10.61 2.21 1.80
CA LEU A 234 11.82 2.94 1.38
C LEU A 234 12.96 2.85 2.39
N ASN A 235 12.64 2.69 3.67
CA ASN A 235 13.62 2.55 4.74
C ASN A 235 14.13 1.12 4.90
N GLY A 236 13.36 0.11 4.45
CA GLY A 236 13.66 -1.31 4.67
C GLY A 236 13.43 -1.76 6.12
N SER A 237 12.73 -0.95 6.92
CA SER A 237 12.37 -1.23 8.31
C SER A 237 11.15 -0.39 8.69
N PRO A 238 10.32 -0.81 9.66
CA PRO A 238 9.12 -0.08 10.05
C PRO A 238 9.41 1.38 10.42
N VAL A 239 8.65 2.30 9.82
CA VAL A 239 8.65 3.73 10.12
C VAL A 239 7.24 4.14 10.49
N THR A 240 7.10 4.78 11.64
CA THR A 240 5.83 5.25 12.18
C THR A 240 5.56 6.72 11.83
N CYS A 241 4.30 7.12 11.88
CA CYS A 241 3.90 8.53 11.75
C CYS A 241 4.62 9.42 12.78
N ALA A 242 4.74 8.96 14.03
CA ALA A 242 5.44 9.69 15.10
C ALA A 242 6.92 9.93 14.76
N GLN A 243 7.60 8.94 14.18
CA GLN A 243 8.99 9.10 13.73
C GLN A 243 9.09 10.13 12.60
N LEU A 244 8.18 10.11 11.63
CA LEU A 244 8.16 11.10 10.53
C LEU A 244 7.89 12.53 11.01
N ILE A 245 7.10 12.69 12.07
CA ILE A 245 6.80 14.00 12.70
C ILE A 245 8.01 14.54 13.46
N ALA A 246 8.68 13.66 14.20
CA ALA A 246 9.79 14.02 15.09
C ALA A 246 11.11 14.22 14.35
N ASP A 247 11.35 13.46 13.27
CA ASP A 247 12.60 13.48 12.52
C ASP A 247 12.40 13.99 11.09
N ASP A 248 12.64 15.30 10.92
CA ASP A 248 12.54 15.97 9.62
C ASP A 248 13.57 15.41 8.63
N ALA A 249 14.78 15.02 9.08
CA ALA A 249 15.80 14.46 8.21
C ALA A 249 15.40 13.07 7.67
N LEU A 250 14.76 12.25 8.51
CA LEU A 250 14.15 10.99 8.07
C LEU A 250 13.05 11.24 7.04
N SER A 251 12.15 12.19 7.30
CA SER A 251 11.08 12.56 6.37
C SER A 251 11.65 13.00 5.00
N ILE A 252 12.63 13.90 4.99
CA ILE A 252 13.29 14.41 3.77
C ILE A 252 14.01 13.29 3.01
N ARG A 253 14.83 12.48 3.70
CA ARG A 253 15.62 11.41 3.08
C ARG A 253 14.72 10.37 2.42
N LEU A 254 13.65 9.95 3.09
CA LEU A 254 12.72 8.97 2.51
C LEU A 254 11.97 9.57 1.32
N SER A 255 11.58 10.85 1.36
CA SER A 255 10.96 11.51 0.20
C SER A 255 11.91 11.62 -0.97
N ALA A 256 13.19 11.95 -0.72
CA ALA A 256 14.20 11.98 -1.76
C ALA A 256 14.39 10.60 -2.41
N LYS A 257 14.41 9.52 -1.62
CA LYS A 257 14.40 8.14 -2.17
C LYS A 257 13.16 7.84 -2.99
N TYR A 258 11.98 8.25 -2.53
CA TYR A 258 10.70 8.04 -3.24
C TYR A 258 10.73 8.70 -4.62
N ILE A 259 11.17 9.97 -4.67
CA ILE A 259 11.34 10.74 -5.91
C ILE A 259 12.37 10.07 -6.82
N LYS A 260 13.52 9.65 -6.29
CA LYS A 260 14.56 9.01 -7.09
C LYS A 260 14.10 7.70 -7.73
N GLN A 261 13.35 6.89 -6.99
CA GLN A 261 12.79 5.62 -7.49
C GLN A 261 11.71 5.83 -8.55
N SER A 262 11.12 7.02 -8.64
CA SER A 262 10.06 7.31 -9.62
C SER A 262 10.54 7.33 -11.07
N GLY A 263 11.81 7.71 -11.31
CA GLY A 263 12.34 7.96 -12.66
C GLY A 263 11.90 9.28 -13.30
N TYR A 264 11.17 10.15 -12.58
CA TYR A 264 10.61 11.40 -13.11
C TYR A 264 11.39 12.67 -12.76
N MET A 265 12.64 12.56 -12.34
CA MET A 265 13.46 13.74 -11.94
C MET A 265 13.64 14.79 -13.04
N ASN A 266 13.46 14.41 -14.32
CA ASN A 266 13.58 15.29 -15.48
C ASN A 266 12.21 15.78 -16.02
N ASP A 267 11.09 15.35 -15.41
CA ASP A 267 9.73 15.75 -15.77
C ASP A 267 9.03 16.20 -14.49
N SER A 268 9.12 17.51 -14.20
CA SER A 268 8.65 18.08 -12.94
C SER A 268 7.15 17.85 -12.72
N GLU A 269 6.34 17.93 -13.78
CA GLU A 269 4.89 17.77 -13.67
C GLU A 269 4.54 16.34 -13.25
N LYS A 270 5.13 15.34 -13.93
CA LYS A 270 4.93 13.93 -13.54
C LYS A 270 5.56 13.60 -12.18
N LEU A 271 6.67 14.24 -11.83
CA LEU A 271 7.29 14.10 -10.52
C LEU A 271 6.33 14.50 -9.40
N PHE A 272 5.73 15.69 -9.49
CA PHE A 272 4.83 16.20 -8.46
C PHE A 272 3.48 15.49 -8.49
N ALA A 273 2.96 15.18 -9.68
CA ALA A 273 1.71 14.43 -9.82
C ALA A 273 1.82 13.04 -9.16
N GLY A 274 2.91 12.33 -9.42
CA GLY A 274 3.15 11.02 -8.82
C GLY A 274 3.58 11.08 -7.35
N TYR A 275 4.14 12.20 -6.88
CA TYR A 275 4.40 12.38 -5.44
C TYR A 275 3.07 12.45 -4.67
N ASN A 276 2.12 13.26 -5.14
CA ASN A 276 0.81 13.45 -4.51
C ASN A 276 -0.10 12.22 -4.61
N SER A 277 -0.11 11.53 -5.75
CA SER A 277 -1.11 10.47 -6.04
C SER A 277 -0.53 9.07 -6.29
N GLY A 278 0.79 8.93 -6.23
CA GLY A 278 1.50 7.70 -6.52
C GLY A 278 2.09 7.63 -7.94
N TYR A 279 3.28 7.03 -8.06
CA TYR A 279 3.98 6.85 -9.35
C TYR A 279 3.50 5.63 -10.16
N GLY A 280 2.40 4.99 -9.77
CA GLY A 280 1.84 3.83 -10.46
C GLY A 280 1.37 4.18 -11.88
N LYS A 281 1.59 3.27 -12.83
CA LYS A 281 1.10 3.37 -14.22
C LYS A 281 -0.03 2.38 -14.54
N SER A 282 -0.39 1.57 -13.55
CA SER A 282 -1.44 0.56 -13.63
C SER A 282 -2.60 0.97 -12.73
N LEU A 283 -3.78 0.40 -12.98
CA LEU A 283 -4.89 0.54 -12.04
C LEU A 283 -4.44 0.04 -10.67
N THR A 284 -4.88 0.74 -9.62
CA THR A 284 -4.74 0.19 -8.27
C THR A 284 -5.60 -1.07 -8.16
N SER A 285 -5.34 -1.89 -7.15
CA SER A 285 -6.18 -3.04 -6.78
C SER A 285 -7.66 -2.69 -6.54
N GLU A 286 -7.96 -1.41 -6.32
CA GLU A 286 -9.30 -0.86 -6.12
C GLU A 286 -9.92 -0.30 -7.42
N GLY A 287 -9.23 -0.45 -8.56
CA GLY A 287 -9.67 0.10 -9.85
C GLY A 287 -9.49 1.61 -9.99
N LYS A 288 -8.79 2.28 -9.06
CA LYS A 288 -8.48 3.71 -9.17
C LYS A 288 -7.37 3.94 -10.21
N LYS A 289 -7.50 5.03 -10.97
CA LYS A 289 -6.50 5.48 -11.93
C LYS A 289 -5.51 6.41 -11.21
N PRO A 290 -4.25 6.00 -10.96
CA PRO A 290 -3.23 6.92 -10.45
C PRO A 290 -2.96 8.04 -11.48
N ALA A 291 -2.34 9.15 -11.07
CA ALA A 291 -2.10 10.29 -11.96
C ALA A 291 -1.38 9.89 -13.25
N LEU A 292 -0.38 9.02 -13.15
CA LEU A 292 0.47 8.61 -14.26
C LEU A 292 -0.12 7.48 -15.11
N TYR A 293 -1.35 7.04 -14.80
CA TYR A 293 -2.09 6.10 -15.63
C TYR A 293 -2.40 6.72 -17.00
N PRO A 294 -2.30 6.00 -18.12
CA PRO A 294 -2.68 6.53 -19.43
C PRO A 294 -4.15 6.98 -19.48
N SER A 295 -4.42 8.20 -19.92
CA SER A 295 -5.79 8.72 -20.01
C SER A 295 -6.54 8.10 -21.18
N SER A 296 -7.74 7.58 -20.90
CA SER A 296 -8.71 7.15 -21.92
C SER A 296 -9.43 8.32 -22.57
N ASP A 297 -9.57 9.44 -21.84
CA ASP A 297 -10.32 10.63 -22.27
C ASP A 297 -9.43 11.62 -23.04
N CYS A 298 -8.11 11.53 -22.87
CA CYS A 298 -7.10 12.34 -23.53
C CYS A 298 -5.96 11.45 -24.05
N PRO A 299 -6.09 10.85 -25.25
CA PRO A 299 -5.08 9.96 -25.80
C PRO A 299 -3.71 10.62 -25.91
N GLY A 300 -2.66 9.92 -25.48
CA GLY A 300 -1.27 10.43 -25.47
C GLY A 300 -0.87 11.15 -24.18
N SER A 301 -1.81 11.36 -23.26
CA SER A 301 -1.58 12.00 -21.97
C SER A 301 -1.78 11.04 -20.80
N SER A 302 -1.20 11.38 -19.66
CA SER A 302 -1.45 10.78 -18.35
C SER A 302 -2.80 11.25 -17.81
N ALA A 303 -3.36 10.54 -16.83
CA ALA A 303 -4.69 10.84 -16.29
C ALA A 303 -4.74 12.23 -15.62
N PHE A 304 -3.70 12.65 -14.90
CA PHE A 304 -3.66 13.99 -14.30
C PHE A 304 -3.53 15.10 -15.34
N GLU A 305 -2.92 14.80 -16.48
CA GLU A 305 -2.80 15.75 -17.58
C GLU A 305 -4.17 15.95 -18.25
N CYS A 306 -5.19 15.13 -18.01
CA CYS A 306 -6.49 15.25 -18.66
C CYS A 306 -7.49 16.08 -17.83
N CYS A 307 -7.95 17.19 -18.39
CA CYS A 307 -8.99 18.06 -17.81
C CYS A 307 -10.40 17.47 -17.92
N LYS A 308 -10.60 16.41 -18.71
CA LYS A 308 -11.90 15.77 -18.90
C LYS A 308 -12.11 14.68 -17.85
N ASN A 309 -13.23 14.75 -17.14
CA ASN A 309 -13.61 13.79 -16.09
C ASN A 309 -12.48 13.50 -15.08
N PRO A 310 -11.82 14.52 -14.50
CA PRO A 310 -10.62 14.31 -13.67
C PRO A 310 -10.91 13.56 -12.35
N GLY A 311 -12.18 13.50 -11.91
CA GLY A 311 -12.57 12.82 -10.68
C GLY A 311 -11.77 13.33 -9.48
N GLU A 312 -11.07 12.42 -8.79
CA GLU A 312 -10.20 12.72 -7.64
C GLU A 312 -8.90 13.45 -8.05
N LEU A 313 -8.49 13.41 -9.32
CA LEU A 313 -7.23 14.00 -9.80
C LEU A 313 -7.26 15.54 -9.90
N LYS A 314 -8.39 16.19 -9.59
CA LYS A 314 -8.45 17.66 -9.47
C LYS A 314 -7.47 18.16 -8.40
N GLU A 315 -7.34 17.42 -7.30
CA GLU A 315 -6.37 17.72 -6.25
C GLU A 315 -4.95 17.64 -6.79
N THR A 316 -4.63 16.58 -7.54
CA THR A 316 -3.32 16.39 -8.15
C THR A 316 -2.99 17.48 -9.18
N ILE A 317 -3.95 17.89 -10.01
CA ILE A 317 -3.77 19.01 -10.95
C ILE A 317 -3.47 20.31 -10.18
N SER A 318 -4.22 20.58 -9.10
CA SER A 318 -3.94 21.73 -8.23
C SER A 318 -2.55 21.63 -7.56
N TYR A 319 -2.14 20.43 -7.17
CA TYR A 319 -0.83 20.17 -6.59
C TYR A 319 0.30 20.51 -7.58
N VAL A 320 0.18 20.01 -8.82
CA VAL A 320 1.13 20.29 -9.90
C VAL A 320 1.17 21.78 -10.24
N TRP A 321 0.02 22.46 -10.30
CA TRP A 321 -0.04 23.92 -10.49
C TRP A 321 0.78 24.65 -9.43
N ASN A 322 0.56 24.35 -8.15
CA ASN A 322 1.32 24.96 -7.06
C ASN A 322 2.82 24.64 -7.15
N ALA A 323 3.17 23.39 -7.46
CA ALA A 323 4.55 22.96 -7.56
C ALA A 323 5.28 23.64 -8.73
N THR A 324 4.66 23.73 -9.91
CA THR A 324 5.22 24.42 -11.08
C THR A 324 5.47 25.89 -10.79
N GLY A 325 4.53 26.56 -10.11
CA GLY A 325 4.73 27.95 -9.69
C GLY A 325 5.87 28.10 -8.68
N LEU A 326 5.94 27.24 -7.66
CA LEU A 326 7.01 27.28 -6.66
C LEU A 326 8.40 26.99 -7.23
N MET A 327 8.49 26.07 -8.20
CA MET A 327 9.75 25.71 -8.86
C MET A 327 10.34 26.86 -9.68
N SER A 328 9.51 27.80 -10.14
CA SER A 328 9.93 28.94 -10.96
C SER A 328 10.38 30.19 -10.18
N LYS A 329 10.11 30.23 -8.87
CA LYS A 329 10.39 31.38 -7.98
C LYS A 329 11.63 31.13 -7.14
#